data_AF-A0A3N9TAL7-F1
#
_entry.id   AF-A0A3N9TAL7-F1
#
_cell.length_a   1.000
_cell.length_b   1.000
_cell.length_c   1.000
_cell.angle_alpha   90.00
_cell.angle_beta   90.00
_cell.angle_gamma   90.00
#
_symmetry.space_group_name_H-M   'P 1'
#
loop_
_entity.id
_entity.type
_entity.pdbx_description
1 polymer ?
#
loop_
_entity_poly.entity_id
_entity_poly.type
_entity_poly.pdbx_seq_one_letter_code
_entity_poly.pdbx_strand_id
1 'polypeptide(L)'
;MQTNELYSLALWFNKNIEVDPVHSLYNKLHSDLKRLTATPNQQNLKNAQKLKEAQYSLLIERLDAIDESGLTDTHKEILRDMELQSLLLSPSKEYLQNLLMLPQDNAYVVSTLKAGTDRIAQAVNSFKGLRMQMKTVLAPVYLEATDIPDNKCLTRLRFHNNAAIDNVVDLKDWSKTWHTIARGFSMAVNQAPEDFEIVSTDKGSVIVDMMLNIEVVKLVTETLKAMAELATELIALKMGIEGVKALKGKMDEKTYNTMLEQVTENVRKDEEQLIENVVEHLKKQNLVMNEHCQNELISAIKELTKYNQKGGSIHCISTNKNRTTSEALNSNFKQLQDKSELKLIEDKQDLAD
;
A
#
# COMPACT_ATOMS: atom_id res chain seq x y z
N MET A 1 -3.74 -4.54 -11.80
CA MET A 1 -4.62 -3.35 -11.76
C MET A 1 -5.84 -3.65 -12.60
N GLN A 2 -7.03 -3.37 -12.07
CA GLN A 2 -8.29 -3.62 -12.77
C GLN A 2 -8.55 -2.57 -13.87
N THR A 3 -9.38 -2.92 -14.84
CA THR A 3 -9.74 -2.03 -15.96
C THR A 3 -10.41 -0.73 -15.48
N ASN A 4 -11.35 -0.81 -14.55
CA ASN A 4 -12.00 0.36 -13.96
C ASN A 4 -11.03 1.23 -13.15
N GLU A 5 -10.04 0.61 -12.48
CA GLU A 5 -9.00 1.30 -11.71
C GLU A 5 -8.07 2.12 -12.62
N LEU A 6 -7.66 1.55 -13.76
CA LEU A 6 -6.89 2.26 -14.78
C LEU A 6 -7.68 3.42 -15.39
N TYR A 7 -8.96 3.18 -15.68
CA TYR A 7 -9.83 4.22 -16.20
C TYR A 7 -10.07 5.35 -15.17
N SER A 8 -10.22 4.99 -13.89
CA SER A 8 -10.33 5.93 -12.78
C SER A 8 -9.09 6.82 -12.64
N LEU A 9 -7.89 6.25 -12.77
CA LEU A 9 -6.64 7.02 -12.82
C LEU A 9 -6.65 8.02 -13.98
N ALA A 10 -7.11 7.60 -15.15
CA ALA A 10 -7.17 8.45 -16.32
C ALA A 10 -8.17 9.61 -16.17
N LEU A 11 -9.30 9.37 -15.48
CA LEU A 11 -10.27 10.40 -15.11
C LEU A 11 -9.70 11.36 -14.06
N TRP A 12 -9.00 10.84 -13.05
CA TRP A 12 -8.29 11.65 -12.07
C TRP A 12 -7.27 12.57 -12.75
N PHE A 13 -6.49 12.03 -13.68
CA PHE A 13 -5.47 12.77 -14.42
C PHE A 13 -6.11 13.86 -15.30
N ASN A 14 -7.26 13.56 -15.91
CA ASN A 14 -8.04 14.55 -16.65
C ASN A 14 -8.43 15.74 -15.77
N LYS A 15 -9.05 15.44 -14.63
CA LYS A 15 -9.60 16.43 -13.69
C LYS A 15 -8.50 17.30 -13.11
N ASN A 16 -7.40 16.70 -12.66
CA ASN A 16 -6.38 17.39 -11.87
C ASN A 16 -5.26 18.00 -12.72
N ILE A 17 -4.94 17.43 -13.89
CA ILE A 17 -3.73 17.80 -14.65
C ILE A 17 -4.05 18.36 -16.04
N GLU A 18 -5.02 17.78 -16.76
CA GLU A 18 -5.33 18.15 -18.15
C GLU A 18 -6.25 19.37 -18.25
N VAL A 19 -7.38 19.35 -17.53
CA VAL A 19 -8.39 20.43 -17.58
C VAL A 19 -7.91 21.68 -16.87
N ASP A 20 -7.08 21.51 -15.84
CA ASP A 20 -6.52 22.61 -15.06
C ASP A 20 -4.98 22.55 -15.17
N PRO A 21 -4.41 23.25 -16.17
CA PRO A 21 -3.22 22.80 -16.85
C PRO A 21 -1.94 23.17 -16.10
N VAL A 22 -1.58 22.35 -15.10
CA VAL A 22 -0.25 22.31 -14.49
C VAL A 22 0.84 22.27 -15.58
N HIS A 23 0.60 21.50 -16.65
CA HIS A 23 1.47 21.43 -17.81
C HIS A 23 1.74 22.80 -18.47
N SER A 24 0.75 23.70 -18.50
CA SER A 24 0.94 25.04 -19.07
C SER A 24 1.88 25.91 -18.24
N LEU A 25 1.83 25.76 -16.90
CA LEU A 25 2.72 26.48 -15.98
C LEU A 25 4.18 26.01 -16.17
N TYR A 26 4.40 24.69 -16.23
CA TYR A 26 5.72 24.11 -16.53
C TYR A 26 6.25 24.58 -17.90
N ASN A 27 5.43 24.53 -18.94
CA ASN A 27 5.80 24.99 -20.29
C ASN A 27 6.19 26.47 -20.32
N LYS A 28 5.39 27.30 -19.65
CA LYS A 28 5.61 28.75 -19.59
C LYS A 28 6.92 29.05 -18.86
N LEU A 29 7.12 28.45 -17.69
CA LEU A 29 8.37 28.57 -16.93
C LEU A 29 9.58 28.14 -17.77
N HIS A 30 9.54 26.96 -18.39
CA HIS A 30 10.61 26.49 -19.25
C HIS A 30 10.91 27.47 -20.40
N SER A 31 9.87 27.92 -21.12
CA SER A 31 10.02 28.78 -22.28
C SER A 31 10.57 30.16 -21.94
N ASP A 32 10.05 30.78 -20.88
CA ASP A 32 10.48 32.09 -20.42
C ASP A 32 11.90 32.03 -19.84
N LEU A 33 12.22 30.98 -19.07
CA LEU A 33 13.57 30.79 -18.52
C LEU A 33 14.59 30.55 -19.63
N LYS A 34 14.30 29.67 -20.58
CA LYS A 34 15.16 29.41 -21.75
C LYS A 34 15.46 30.69 -22.53
N ARG A 35 14.46 31.55 -22.74
CA ARG A 35 14.63 32.84 -23.43
C ARG A 35 15.57 33.77 -22.66
N LEU A 36 15.40 33.86 -21.35
CA LEU A 36 16.24 34.73 -20.51
C LEU A 36 17.68 34.23 -20.41
N THR A 37 17.88 32.91 -20.35
CA THR A 37 19.20 32.31 -20.16
C THR A 37 19.98 32.11 -21.46
N ALA A 38 19.34 32.24 -22.63
CA ALA A 38 20.00 32.15 -23.93
C ALA A 38 21.03 33.27 -24.19
N THR A 39 20.89 34.41 -23.52
CA THR A 39 21.85 35.54 -23.60
C THR A 39 22.18 36.01 -22.18
N PRO A 40 23.17 35.39 -21.52
CA PRO A 40 23.42 35.60 -20.09
C PRO A 40 24.13 36.94 -19.85
N ASN A 41 23.33 37.99 -19.70
CA ASN A 41 23.78 39.28 -19.17
C ASN A 41 23.24 39.48 -17.74
N GLN A 42 23.82 40.42 -16.99
CA GLN A 42 23.47 40.64 -15.58
C GLN A 42 21.97 40.93 -15.37
N GLN A 43 21.33 41.66 -16.30
CA GLN A 43 19.90 41.96 -16.21
C GLN A 43 19.04 40.72 -16.45
N ASN A 44 19.39 39.92 -17.45
CA ASN A 44 18.69 38.68 -17.80
C ASN A 44 18.80 37.65 -16.68
N LEU A 45 19.97 37.53 -16.03
CA LEU A 45 20.17 36.64 -14.89
C LEU A 45 19.33 37.08 -13.67
N LYS A 46 19.27 38.38 -13.38
CA LYS A 46 18.39 38.92 -12.33
C LYS A 46 16.91 38.67 -12.65
N ASN A 47 16.50 38.86 -13.90
CA ASN A 47 15.12 38.60 -14.34
C ASN A 47 14.78 37.10 -14.29
N ALA A 48 15.71 36.21 -14.64
CA ALA A 48 15.54 34.77 -14.53
C ALA A 48 15.32 34.35 -13.09
N GLN A 49 16.07 34.90 -12.13
CA GLN A 49 15.88 34.62 -10.71
C GLN A 49 14.48 35.04 -10.22
N LYS A 50 14.06 36.28 -10.53
CA LYS A 50 12.71 36.77 -10.20
C LYS A 50 11.60 35.91 -10.81
N LEU A 51 11.81 35.45 -12.05
CA LEU A 51 10.86 34.54 -12.72
C LEU A 51 10.75 33.20 -11.99
N LYS A 52 11.88 32.60 -11.58
CA LYS A 52 11.90 31.34 -10.82
C LYS A 52 11.08 31.47 -9.53
N GLU A 53 11.32 32.53 -8.75
CA GLU A 53 10.60 32.80 -7.49
C GLU A 53 9.09 32.96 -7.72
N ALA A 54 8.68 33.79 -8.69
CA ALA A 54 7.27 34.02 -8.99
C ALA A 54 6.56 32.75 -9.51
N GLN A 55 7.20 31.98 -10.39
CA GLN A 55 6.62 30.76 -10.93
C GLN A 55 6.61 29.60 -9.93
N TYR A 56 7.60 29.54 -9.03
CA TYR A 56 7.61 28.57 -7.93
C TYR A 56 6.37 28.72 -7.06
N SER A 57 6.05 29.94 -6.60
CA SER A 57 4.84 30.18 -5.78
C SER A 57 3.55 29.74 -6.49
N LEU A 58 3.40 30.07 -7.78
CA LEU A 58 2.23 29.69 -8.58
C LEU A 58 2.13 28.18 -8.79
N LEU A 59 3.26 27.51 -9.07
CA LEU A 59 3.29 26.06 -9.24
C LEU A 59 2.92 25.35 -7.94
N ILE A 60 3.48 25.77 -6.80
CA ILE A 60 3.18 25.15 -5.50
C ILE A 60 1.72 25.35 -5.13
N GLU A 61 1.17 26.56 -5.26
CA GLU A 61 -0.25 26.82 -5.00
C GLU A 61 -1.14 25.89 -5.84
N ARG A 62 -0.78 25.69 -7.11
CA ARG A 62 -1.54 24.81 -8.00
C ARG A 62 -1.39 23.33 -7.65
N LEU A 63 -0.18 22.88 -7.33
CA LEU A 63 0.12 21.50 -6.95
C LEU A 63 -0.51 21.13 -5.60
N ASP A 64 -0.53 22.05 -4.64
CA ASP A 64 -1.20 21.87 -3.34
C ASP A 64 -2.73 21.73 -3.50
N ALA A 65 -3.30 22.24 -4.60
CA ALA A 65 -4.72 22.10 -4.93
C ALA A 65 -5.07 20.78 -5.67
N ILE A 66 -4.09 19.93 -5.96
CA ILE A 66 -4.34 18.62 -6.56
C ILE A 66 -4.90 17.68 -5.50
N ASP A 67 -6.07 17.11 -5.78
CA ASP A 67 -6.71 16.17 -4.88
C ASP A 67 -6.11 14.77 -5.03
N GLU A 68 -5.09 14.45 -4.24
CA GLU A 68 -4.45 13.12 -4.24
C GLU A 68 -5.28 12.03 -3.55
N SER A 69 -6.39 12.37 -2.91
CA SER A 69 -7.15 11.43 -2.09
C SER A 69 -7.81 10.30 -2.90
N GLY A 70 -8.11 10.55 -4.17
CA GLY A 70 -8.64 9.55 -5.10
C GLY A 70 -7.58 8.62 -5.72
N LEU A 71 -6.30 8.75 -5.37
CA LEU A 71 -5.23 7.91 -5.90
C LEU A 71 -4.95 6.70 -4.99
N THR A 72 -5.01 5.50 -5.56
CA THR A 72 -4.55 4.25 -4.90
C THR A 72 -3.03 4.17 -4.90
N ASP A 73 -2.45 3.27 -4.09
CA ASP A 73 -0.99 3.05 -4.12
C ASP A 73 -0.54 2.56 -5.50
N THR A 74 -1.32 1.70 -6.15
CA THR A 74 -1.05 1.27 -7.52
C THR A 74 -1.12 2.42 -8.53
N HIS A 75 -2.02 3.40 -8.35
CA HIS A 75 -1.98 4.62 -9.16
C HIS A 75 -0.71 5.43 -8.95
N LYS A 76 -0.29 5.60 -7.69
CA LYS A 76 0.94 6.32 -7.35
C LYS A 76 2.18 5.61 -7.90
N GLU A 77 2.21 4.28 -7.89
CA GLU A 77 3.25 3.48 -8.53
C GLU A 77 3.32 3.72 -10.03
N ILE A 78 2.19 3.72 -10.73
CA ILE A 78 2.16 4.03 -12.18
C ILE A 78 2.67 5.45 -12.45
N LEU A 79 2.22 6.43 -11.67
CA LEU A 79 2.68 7.81 -11.81
C LEU A 79 4.18 7.94 -11.49
N ARG A 80 4.70 7.14 -10.56
CA ARG A 80 6.14 7.06 -10.27
C ARG A 80 6.92 6.43 -11.43
N ASP A 81 6.42 5.33 -12.00
CA ASP A 81 7.06 4.63 -13.12
C ASP A 81 7.03 5.46 -14.41
N MET A 82 6.04 6.36 -14.53
CA MET A 82 6.00 7.41 -15.57
C MET A 82 6.86 8.65 -15.22
N GLU A 83 7.59 8.62 -14.10
CA GLU A 83 8.45 9.71 -13.60
C GLU A 83 7.69 11.03 -13.34
N LEU A 84 6.42 10.93 -12.94
CA LEU A 84 5.53 12.07 -12.68
C LEU A 84 5.34 12.37 -11.19
N GLN A 85 5.66 11.42 -10.30
CA GLN A 85 5.43 11.58 -8.86
C GLN A 85 6.11 12.83 -8.30
N SER A 86 7.38 13.06 -8.64
CA SER A 86 8.14 14.27 -8.24
C SER A 86 7.77 15.53 -9.01
N LEU A 87 6.90 15.43 -10.02
CA LEU A 87 6.45 16.57 -10.82
C LEU A 87 5.04 17.02 -10.44
N LEU A 88 4.17 16.10 -10.03
CA LEU A 88 2.73 16.35 -9.90
C LEU A 88 2.16 16.06 -8.51
N LEU A 89 2.81 15.24 -7.69
CA LEU A 89 2.28 14.80 -6.38
C LEU A 89 3.03 15.47 -5.22
N SER A 90 2.73 15.09 -3.99
CA SER A 90 3.30 15.66 -2.76
C SER A 90 4.83 15.87 -2.77
N PRO A 91 5.67 14.98 -3.33
CA PRO A 91 7.12 15.22 -3.41
C PRO A 91 7.54 16.37 -4.35
N SER A 92 6.63 16.88 -5.18
CA SER A 92 6.92 17.93 -6.16
C SER A 92 7.37 19.24 -5.55
N LYS A 93 6.90 19.56 -4.34
CA LYS A 93 7.29 20.79 -3.64
C LYS A 93 8.78 20.84 -3.34
N GLU A 94 9.29 19.79 -2.72
CA GLU A 94 10.71 19.65 -2.41
C GLU A 94 11.54 19.60 -3.69
N TYR A 95 11.08 18.84 -4.68
CA TYR A 95 11.74 18.75 -5.99
C TYR A 95 11.87 20.12 -6.66
N LEU A 96 10.79 20.89 -6.74
CA LEU A 96 10.79 22.23 -7.35
C LEU A 96 11.60 23.24 -6.54
N GLN A 97 11.58 23.15 -5.21
CA GLN A 97 12.40 24.00 -4.36
C GLN A 97 13.90 23.74 -4.65
N ASN A 98 14.30 22.48 -4.72
CA ASN A 98 15.69 22.09 -5.02
C ASN A 98 16.12 22.50 -6.44
N LEU A 99 15.19 22.45 -7.39
CA LEU A 99 15.47 22.81 -8.78
C LEU A 99 15.50 24.33 -9.02
N LEU A 100 14.56 25.08 -8.44
CA LEU A 100 14.33 26.49 -8.78
C LEU A 100 14.91 27.47 -7.77
N MET A 101 14.92 27.13 -6.47
CA MET A 101 15.27 28.06 -5.39
C MET A 101 16.71 27.89 -4.91
N LEU A 102 17.27 26.68 -4.98
CA LEU A 102 18.67 26.45 -4.64
C LEU A 102 19.61 26.92 -5.75
N PRO A 103 20.87 27.28 -5.42
CA PRO A 103 21.88 27.62 -6.43
C PRO A 103 22.10 26.44 -7.38
N GLN A 104 21.61 26.59 -8.61
CA GLN A 104 21.72 25.60 -9.69
C GLN A 104 22.18 26.29 -10.97
N ASP A 105 22.90 25.55 -11.82
CA ASP A 105 23.23 26.04 -13.16
C ASP A 105 21.96 26.23 -14.01
N ASN A 106 21.86 27.36 -14.72
CA ASN A 106 20.66 27.68 -15.49
C ASN A 106 20.43 26.72 -16.66
N ALA A 107 21.49 26.18 -17.27
CA ALA A 107 21.34 25.18 -18.33
C ALA A 107 20.80 23.87 -17.76
N TYR A 108 21.26 23.46 -16.58
CA TYR A 108 20.70 22.32 -15.84
C TYR A 108 19.21 22.51 -15.50
N VAL A 109 18.82 23.69 -15.00
CA VAL A 109 17.41 23.96 -14.68
C VAL A 109 16.54 23.90 -15.94
N VAL A 110 16.97 24.53 -17.03
CA VAL A 110 16.23 24.55 -18.31
C VAL A 110 16.10 23.14 -18.90
N SER A 111 17.18 22.34 -18.90
CA SER A 111 17.13 20.97 -19.43
C SER A 111 16.24 20.06 -18.59
N THR A 112 16.31 20.18 -17.27
CA THR A 112 15.48 19.41 -16.33
C THR A 112 14.00 19.76 -16.48
N LEU A 113 13.67 21.06 -16.58
CA LEU A 113 12.30 21.51 -16.83
C LEU A 113 11.78 21.02 -18.19
N LYS A 114 12.62 21.00 -19.23
CA LYS A 114 12.24 20.45 -20.54
C LYS A 114 11.87 18.97 -20.44
N ALA A 115 12.70 18.18 -19.78
CA ALA A 115 12.43 16.75 -19.57
C ALA A 115 11.14 16.53 -18.77
N GLY A 116 10.92 17.29 -17.70
CA GLY A 116 9.68 17.22 -16.93
C GLY A 116 8.44 17.61 -17.75
N THR A 117 8.55 18.66 -18.55
CA THR A 117 7.47 19.11 -19.45
C THR A 117 7.13 18.05 -20.49
N ASP A 118 8.14 17.41 -21.09
CA ASP A 118 7.94 16.33 -22.08
C ASP A 118 7.24 15.11 -21.46
N ARG A 119 7.64 14.73 -20.24
CA ARG A 119 7.00 13.63 -19.50
C ARG A 119 5.52 13.93 -19.22
N ILE A 120 5.22 15.14 -18.75
CA ILE A 120 3.83 15.56 -18.51
C ILE A 120 3.04 15.56 -19.83
N ALA A 121 3.60 16.08 -20.93
CA ALA A 121 2.95 16.09 -22.23
C ALA A 121 2.67 14.66 -22.74
N GLN A 122 3.63 13.75 -22.61
CA GLN A 122 3.47 12.35 -22.96
C GLN A 122 2.36 11.70 -22.13
N ALA A 123 2.34 11.95 -20.82
CA ALA A 123 1.33 11.42 -19.92
C ALA A 123 -0.09 11.92 -20.26
N VAL A 124 -0.24 13.22 -20.54
CA VAL A 124 -1.51 13.81 -21.01
C VAL A 124 -2.00 13.08 -22.27
N ASN A 125 -1.13 12.90 -23.26
CA ASN A 125 -1.50 12.22 -24.50
C ASN A 125 -1.88 10.75 -24.26
N SER A 126 -1.10 10.03 -23.43
CA SER A 126 -1.35 8.63 -23.09
C SER A 126 -2.69 8.45 -22.36
N PHE A 127 -2.96 9.23 -21.30
CA PHE A 127 -4.21 9.13 -20.55
C PHE A 127 -5.40 9.58 -21.38
N LYS A 128 -5.26 10.60 -22.23
CA LYS A 128 -6.30 11.02 -23.16
C LYS A 128 -6.64 9.91 -24.17
N GLY A 129 -5.62 9.32 -24.78
CA GLY A 129 -5.77 8.18 -25.70
C GLY A 129 -6.46 7.01 -25.02
N LEU A 130 -6.01 6.65 -23.82
CA LEU A 130 -6.56 5.57 -23.02
C LEU A 130 -8.04 5.80 -22.69
N ARG A 131 -8.44 6.98 -22.21
CA ARG A 131 -9.87 7.28 -21.94
C ARG A 131 -10.73 7.13 -23.19
N MET A 132 -10.26 7.62 -24.34
CA MET A 132 -11.02 7.53 -25.59
C MET A 132 -11.16 6.07 -26.06
N GLN A 133 -10.06 5.32 -26.06
CA GLN A 133 -10.06 3.92 -26.49
C GLN A 133 -10.88 3.03 -25.56
N MET A 134 -10.77 3.20 -24.25
CA MET A 134 -11.52 2.43 -23.27
C MET A 134 -13.03 2.65 -23.40
N LYS A 135 -13.49 3.91 -23.55
CA LYS A 135 -14.90 4.20 -23.82
C LYS A 135 -15.43 3.61 -25.13
N THR A 136 -14.55 3.42 -26.11
CA THR A 136 -14.92 2.90 -27.43
C THR A 136 -15.03 1.38 -27.42
N VAL A 137 -14.15 0.70 -26.68
CA VAL A 137 -14.00 -0.76 -26.71
C VAL A 137 -14.77 -1.45 -25.58
N LEU A 138 -14.95 -0.78 -24.44
CA LEU A 138 -15.50 -1.40 -23.23
C LEU A 138 -16.93 -0.92 -22.96
N ALA A 139 -17.77 -1.84 -22.48
CA ALA A 139 -19.09 -1.48 -21.97
C ALA A 139 -18.97 -0.63 -20.69
N PRO A 140 -19.91 0.31 -20.42
CA PRO A 140 -19.85 1.21 -19.26
C PRO A 140 -19.65 0.51 -17.91
N VAL A 141 -20.22 -0.69 -17.74
CA VAL A 141 -20.08 -1.50 -16.52
C VAL A 141 -18.63 -1.83 -16.15
N TYR A 142 -17.70 -1.86 -17.12
CA TYR A 142 -16.27 -2.10 -16.88
C TYR A 142 -15.49 -0.82 -16.56
N LEU A 143 -16.15 0.34 -16.65
CA LEU A 143 -15.56 1.67 -16.46
C LEU A 143 -16.07 2.36 -15.20
N GLU A 144 -17.13 1.84 -14.58
CA GLU A 144 -17.66 2.36 -13.33
C GLU A 144 -16.69 2.09 -12.18
N ALA A 145 -16.36 3.15 -11.44
CA ALA A 145 -15.60 3.02 -10.22
C ALA A 145 -16.45 2.30 -9.17
N THR A 146 -15.81 1.44 -8.37
CA THR A 146 -16.47 0.84 -7.22
C THR A 146 -16.85 1.95 -6.24
N ASP A 147 -18.15 2.12 -5.99
CA ASP A 147 -18.62 3.07 -4.98
C ASP A 147 -18.28 2.53 -3.58
N ILE A 148 -17.62 3.37 -2.77
CA ILE A 148 -17.19 3.01 -1.41
C ILE A 148 -18.02 3.86 -0.44
N PRO A 149 -18.96 3.24 0.29
CA PRO A 149 -19.75 3.95 1.29
C PRO A 149 -18.88 4.58 2.38
N ASP A 150 -19.31 5.71 2.94
CA ASP A 150 -18.59 6.45 4.00
C ASP A 150 -18.36 5.67 5.30
N ASN A 151 -19.09 4.58 5.53
CA ASN A 151 -18.94 3.69 6.68
C ASN A 151 -18.16 2.41 6.35
N LYS A 152 -17.69 2.25 5.11
CA LYS A 152 -16.97 1.08 4.65
C LYS A 152 -15.63 1.43 3.98
N CYS A 153 -14.81 0.42 3.79
CA CYS A 153 -13.57 0.50 3.04
C CYS A 153 -13.47 -0.68 2.06
N LEU A 154 -12.93 -0.41 0.88
CA LEU A 154 -12.56 -1.43 -0.09
C LEU A 154 -11.21 -2.02 0.30
N THR A 155 -11.20 -3.25 0.79
CA THR A 155 -10.00 -4.00 1.17
C THR A 155 -9.67 -5.04 0.12
N ARG A 156 -8.56 -4.82 -0.57
CA ARG A 156 -8.00 -5.69 -1.59
C ARG A 156 -7.05 -6.70 -0.98
N LEU A 157 -7.31 -7.97 -1.23
CA LEU A 157 -6.45 -9.10 -0.89
C LEU A 157 -5.69 -9.56 -2.13
N ARG A 158 -4.38 -9.79 -2.01
CA ARG A 158 -3.59 -10.42 -3.08
C ARG A 158 -2.90 -11.67 -2.58
N PHE A 159 -3.08 -12.75 -3.32
CA PHE A 159 -2.52 -14.06 -3.03
C PHE A 159 -1.27 -14.27 -3.90
N HIS A 160 -0.08 -14.13 -3.31
CA HIS A 160 1.21 -14.32 -3.97
C HIS A 160 2.18 -15.12 -3.09
N ASN A 161 3.36 -15.46 -3.61
CA ASN A 161 4.36 -16.28 -2.93
C ASN A 161 3.75 -17.61 -2.42
N ASN A 162 3.98 -17.96 -1.16
CA ASN A 162 3.43 -19.17 -0.53
C ASN A 162 1.93 -19.05 -0.19
N ALA A 163 1.32 -17.88 -0.42
CA ALA A 163 -0.10 -17.64 -0.36
C ALA A 163 -0.79 -17.71 -1.72
N ALA A 164 -0.05 -17.98 -2.80
CA ALA A 164 -0.64 -18.18 -4.12
C ALA A 164 -1.72 -19.28 -4.10
N ILE A 165 -2.72 -19.12 -4.97
CA ILE A 165 -3.78 -20.10 -5.20
C ILE A 165 -3.46 -20.78 -6.52
N ASP A 166 -2.79 -21.94 -6.44
CA ASP A 166 -2.36 -22.69 -7.62
C ASP A 166 -3.41 -23.73 -8.03
N ASN A 167 -4.24 -24.17 -7.08
CA ASN A 167 -5.27 -25.17 -7.33
C ASN A 167 -6.53 -24.97 -6.46
N VAL A 168 -7.55 -25.81 -6.68
CA VAL A 168 -8.85 -25.73 -5.99
C VAL A 168 -8.77 -26.05 -4.49
N VAL A 169 -7.78 -26.82 -4.05
CA VAL A 169 -7.54 -27.11 -2.64
C VAL A 169 -7.05 -25.84 -1.93
N ASP A 170 -6.10 -25.13 -2.54
CA ASP A 170 -5.61 -23.85 -2.00
C ASP A 170 -6.75 -22.84 -1.88
N LEU A 171 -7.61 -22.74 -2.90
CA LEU A 171 -8.78 -21.87 -2.88
C LEU A 171 -9.73 -22.21 -1.71
N LYS A 172 -10.00 -23.51 -1.50
CA LYS A 172 -10.86 -23.98 -0.40
C LYS A 172 -10.25 -23.64 0.96
N ASP A 173 -8.94 -23.84 1.11
CA ASP A 173 -8.25 -23.59 2.38
C ASP A 173 -8.18 -22.10 2.68
N TRP A 174 -7.86 -21.27 1.68
CA TRP A 174 -7.90 -19.82 1.84
C TRP A 174 -9.31 -19.29 2.10
N SER A 175 -10.34 -19.87 1.49
CA SER A 175 -11.74 -19.51 1.77
C SER A 175 -12.10 -19.78 3.23
N LYS A 176 -11.65 -20.92 3.80
CA LYS A 176 -11.85 -21.22 5.23
C LYS A 176 -11.08 -20.26 6.13
N THR A 177 -9.83 -19.97 5.79
CA THR A 177 -9.01 -18.98 6.51
C THR A 177 -9.72 -17.63 6.55
N TRP A 178 -10.15 -17.12 5.40
CA TRP A 178 -10.82 -15.82 5.32
C TRP A 178 -12.20 -15.79 5.98
N HIS A 179 -12.94 -16.90 5.96
CA HIS A 179 -14.16 -17.02 6.76
C HIS A 179 -13.88 -16.93 8.27
N THR A 180 -12.83 -17.60 8.76
CA THR A 180 -12.42 -17.50 10.18
C THR A 180 -12.01 -16.08 10.55
N ILE A 181 -11.24 -15.41 9.68
CA ILE A 181 -10.84 -14.00 9.85
C ILE A 181 -12.07 -13.10 9.92
N ALA A 182 -12.94 -13.15 8.91
CA ALA A 182 -14.16 -12.34 8.83
C ALA A 182 -15.05 -12.57 10.06
N ARG A 183 -15.23 -13.83 10.47
CA ARG A 183 -16.02 -14.18 11.66
C ARG A 183 -15.46 -13.57 12.94
N GLY A 184 -14.18 -13.76 13.23
CA GLY A 184 -13.60 -13.29 14.49
C GLY A 184 -13.60 -11.78 14.61
N PHE A 185 -13.22 -11.05 13.55
CA PHE A 185 -13.22 -9.58 13.57
C PHE A 185 -14.63 -8.98 13.59
N SER A 186 -15.59 -9.54 12.83
CA SER A 186 -16.97 -9.03 12.84
C SER A 186 -17.64 -9.27 14.18
N MET A 187 -17.50 -10.48 14.75
CA MET A 187 -18.06 -10.80 16.06
C MET A 187 -17.53 -9.88 17.16
N ALA A 188 -16.24 -9.52 17.10
CA ALA A 188 -15.61 -8.64 18.07
C ALA A 188 -16.22 -7.23 18.09
N VAL A 189 -16.79 -6.76 16.98
CA VAL A 189 -17.46 -5.45 16.89
C VAL A 189 -18.99 -5.57 16.78
N ASN A 190 -19.57 -6.70 17.21
CA ASN A 190 -21.02 -6.98 17.15
C ASN A 190 -21.62 -6.90 15.73
N GLN A 191 -20.85 -7.29 14.72
CA GLN A 191 -21.27 -7.35 13.31
C GLN A 191 -21.36 -8.80 12.82
N ALA A 192 -22.07 -8.99 11.72
CA ALA A 192 -22.24 -10.29 11.10
C ALA A 192 -21.05 -10.57 10.15
N PRO A 193 -20.53 -11.81 10.09
CA PRO A 193 -19.49 -12.16 9.11
C PRO A 193 -19.90 -11.87 7.66
N GLU A 194 -21.21 -11.92 7.37
CA GLU A 194 -21.80 -11.60 6.07
C GLU A 194 -21.61 -10.12 5.67
N ASP A 195 -21.26 -9.24 6.62
CA ASP A 195 -20.92 -7.84 6.34
C ASP A 195 -19.57 -7.71 5.60
N PHE A 196 -18.76 -8.78 5.53
CA PHE A 196 -17.60 -8.89 4.64
C PHE A 196 -18.05 -9.24 3.22
N GLU A 197 -18.41 -8.23 2.45
CA GLU A 197 -18.95 -8.41 1.10
C GLU A 197 -17.82 -8.57 0.07
N ILE A 198 -17.82 -9.66 -0.70
CA ILE A 198 -16.92 -9.81 -1.85
C ILE A 198 -17.47 -8.99 -3.02
N VAL A 199 -16.73 -7.96 -3.43
CA VAL A 199 -17.11 -7.03 -4.50
C VAL A 199 -16.61 -7.50 -5.87
N SER A 200 -15.42 -8.07 -5.93
CA SER A 200 -14.88 -8.63 -7.18
C SER A 200 -13.81 -9.71 -6.96
N THR A 201 -13.62 -10.56 -7.96
CA THR A 201 -12.48 -11.48 -8.08
C THR A 201 -11.89 -11.40 -9.49
N ASP A 202 -10.58 -11.19 -9.61
CA ASP A 202 -9.91 -10.97 -10.91
C ASP A 202 -8.84 -12.05 -11.23
N LYS A 203 -8.55 -12.26 -12.52
CA LYS A 203 -7.63 -13.29 -13.04
C LYS A 203 -6.24 -12.72 -13.32
N GLY A 204 -5.25 -13.13 -12.52
CA GLY A 204 -3.82 -12.88 -12.84
C GLY A 204 -2.86 -13.05 -11.66
N SER A 205 -3.10 -14.00 -10.77
CA SER A 205 -3.02 -13.91 -9.29
C SER A 205 -4.41 -13.57 -8.76
N VAL A 206 -4.96 -14.40 -7.88
CA VAL A 206 -6.30 -14.18 -7.34
C VAL A 206 -6.25 -12.89 -6.54
N ILE A 207 -7.01 -11.89 -6.96
CA ILE A 207 -7.24 -10.66 -6.22
C ILE A 207 -8.69 -10.69 -5.77
N VAL A 208 -8.92 -10.50 -4.46
CA VAL A 208 -10.27 -10.44 -3.89
C VAL A 208 -10.46 -9.06 -3.31
N ASP A 209 -11.41 -8.31 -3.86
CA ASP A 209 -11.82 -7.02 -3.30
C ASP A 209 -13.01 -7.24 -2.37
N MET A 210 -12.87 -6.83 -1.11
CA MET A 210 -13.89 -6.95 -0.07
C MET A 210 -14.33 -5.57 0.43
N MET A 211 -15.59 -5.42 0.80
CA MET A 211 -16.08 -4.21 1.46
C MET A 211 -16.25 -4.49 2.96
N LEU A 212 -15.53 -3.74 3.81
CA LEU A 212 -15.50 -3.95 5.26
C LEU A 212 -16.00 -2.70 5.98
N ASN A 213 -16.74 -2.85 7.07
CA ASN A 213 -17.12 -1.73 7.94
C ASN A 213 -15.89 -1.08 8.60
N ILE A 214 -15.96 0.24 8.84
CA ILE A 214 -14.83 1.01 9.37
C ILE A 214 -14.40 0.56 10.78
N GLU A 215 -15.33 0.07 11.60
CA GLU A 215 -15.03 -0.46 12.95
C GLU A 215 -14.18 -1.73 12.86
N VAL A 216 -14.50 -2.62 11.92
CA VAL A 216 -13.70 -3.82 11.63
C VAL A 216 -12.30 -3.42 11.15
N VAL A 217 -12.21 -2.47 10.23
CA VAL A 217 -10.93 -1.99 9.69
C VAL A 217 -10.06 -1.39 10.81
N LYS A 218 -10.64 -0.61 11.74
CA LYS A 218 -9.91 -0.09 12.90
C LYS A 218 -9.38 -1.21 13.80
N LEU A 219 -10.21 -2.21 14.11
CA LEU A 219 -9.80 -3.35 14.94
C LEU A 219 -8.66 -4.14 14.27
N VAL A 220 -8.75 -4.40 12.97
CA VAL A 220 -7.68 -5.04 12.19
C VAL A 220 -6.41 -4.19 12.21
N THR A 221 -6.52 -2.87 12.05
CA THR A 221 -5.39 -1.93 12.03
C THR A 221 -4.60 -1.96 13.34
N GLU A 222 -5.29 -1.91 14.49
CA GLU A 222 -4.64 -1.96 15.80
C GLU A 222 -4.12 -3.37 16.13
N THR A 223 -4.79 -4.41 15.62
CA THR A 223 -4.27 -5.78 15.69
C THR A 223 -2.94 -5.90 14.96
N LEU A 224 -2.86 -5.41 13.72
CA LEU A 224 -1.64 -5.44 12.91
C LEU A 224 -0.50 -4.66 13.58
N LYS A 225 -0.82 -3.53 14.21
CA LYS A 225 0.14 -2.73 14.98
C LYS A 225 0.69 -3.51 16.17
N ALA A 226 -0.18 -4.06 17.02
CA ALA A 226 0.23 -4.84 18.18
C ALA A 226 1.04 -6.08 17.77
N MET A 227 0.64 -6.75 16.69
CA MET A 227 1.39 -7.86 16.11
C MET A 227 2.75 -7.43 15.57
N ALA A 228 2.85 -6.26 14.93
CA ALA A 228 4.11 -5.73 14.44
C ALA A 228 5.07 -5.37 15.59
N GLU A 229 4.55 -4.90 16.73
CA GLU A 229 5.33 -4.68 17.96
C GLU A 229 5.88 -6.00 18.52
N LEU A 230 5.09 -7.07 18.48
CA LEU A 230 5.47 -8.40 18.97
C LEU A 230 6.14 -9.31 17.93
N ALA A 231 6.35 -8.82 16.70
CA ALA A 231 6.82 -9.64 15.59
C ALA A 231 8.18 -10.32 15.88
N THR A 232 9.09 -9.63 16.56
CA THR A 232 10.41 -10.17 16.90
C THR A 232 10.31 -11.38 17.83
N GLU A 233 9.38 -11.37 18.79
CA GLU A 233 9.15 -12.45 19.75
C GLU A 233 8.54 -13.67 19.05
N LEU A 234 7.54 -13.46 18.20
CA LEU A 234 6.93 -14.52 17.40
C LEU A 234 7.95 -15.20 16.46
N ILE A 235 8.84 -14.41 15.86
CA ILE A 235 9.91 -14.96 15.01
C ILE A 235 10.90 -15.75 15.86
N ALA A 236 11.30 -15.27 17.04
CA ALA A 236 12.21 -15.98 17.94
C ALA A 236 11.68 -17.36 18.34
N LEU A 237 10.38 -17.47 18.62
CA LEU A 237 9.74 -18.75 18.90
C LEU A 237 9.85 -19.73 17.72
N LYS A 238 9.60 -19.25 16.48
CA LYS A 238 9.71 -20.09 15.28
C LYS A 238 11.15 -20.51 14.96
N MET A 239 12.12 -19.64 15.21
CA MET A 239 13.55 -20.01 15.11
C MET A 239 13.92 -21.14 16.07
N GLY A 240 13.26 -21.23 17.24
CA GLY A 240 13.42 -22.36 18.14
C GLY A 240 13.08 -23.71 17.49
N ILE A 241 12.04 -23.76 16.66
CA ILE A 241 11.65 -24.98 15.91
C ILE A 241 12.67 -25.29 14.81
N GLU A 242 13.08 -24.28 14.02
CA GLU A 242 14.06 -24.47 12.95
C GLU A 242 15.43 -24.90 13.48
N GLY A 243 15.85 -24.36 14.63
CA GLY A 243 17.06 -24.78 15.34
C GLY A 243 17.03 -26.27 15.69
N VAL A 244 15.89 -26.79 16.17
CA VAL A 244 15.74 -28.23 16.41
C VAL A 244 15.73 -29.02 15.11
N LYS A 245 15.05 -28.54 14.06
CA LYS A 245 15.07 -29.20 12.74
C LYS A 245 16.48 -29.33 12.17
N ALA A 246 17.36 -28.35 12.39
CA ALA A 246 18.75 -28.37 11.97
C ALA A 246 19.61 -29.44 12.70
N LEU A 247 19.09 -30.03 13.78
CA LEU A 247 19.71 -31.15 14.51
C LEU A 247 19.31 -32.52 13.96
N LYS A 248 18.43 -32.58 12.94
CA LYS A 248 18.04 -33.82 12.29
C LYS A 248 19.27 -34.57 11.75
N GLY A 249 19.41 -35.83 12.15
CA GLY A 249 20.57 -36.67 11.77
C GLY A 249 21.85 -36.44 12.58
N LYS A 250 21.86 -35.50 13.53
CA LYS A 250 22.98 -35.25 14.47
C LYS A 250 22.77 -35.89 15.86
N MET A 251 21.59 -36.46 16.10
CA MET A 251 21.21 -37.16 17.33
C MET A 251 20.33 -38.37 16.98
N ASP A 252 20.07 -39.24 17.95
CA ASP A 252 19.19 -40.38 17.72
C ASP A 252 17.75 -39.94 17.40
N GLU A 253 17.07 -40.71 16.57
CA GLU A 253 15.75 -40.35 16.01
C GLU A 253 14.67 -40.20 17.09
N LYS A 254 14.75 -40.98 18.18
CA LYS A 254 13.79 -40.92 19.28
C LYS A 254 13.95 -39.63 20.09
N THR A 255 15.18 -39.25 20.42
CA THR A 255 15.49 -37.99 21.09
C THR A 255 15.14 -36.79 20.21
N TYR A 256 15.45 -36.85 18.91
CA TYR A 256 15.07 -35.81 17.95
C TYR A 256 13.55 -35.58 17.92
N ASN A 257 12.76 -36.65 17.74
CA ASN A 257 11.31 -36.53 17.66
C ASN A 257 10.71 -36.01 18.98
N THR A 258 11.20 -36.49 20.12
CA THR A 258 10.74 -36.03 21.44
C THR A 258 11.05 -34.53 21.64
N MET A 259 12.25 -34.10 21.29
CA MET A 259 12.67 -32.70 21.40
C MET A 259 11.87 -31.80 20.45
N LEU A 260 11.63 -32.24 19.22
CA LEU A 260 10.84 -31.51 18.23
C LEU A 260 9.39 -31.35 18.71
N GLU A 261 8.76 -32.40 19.23
CA GLU A 261 7.41 -32.33 19.80
C GLU A 261 7.33 -31.36 20.97
N GLN A 262 8.27 -31.45 21.92
CA GLN A 262 8.30 -30.56 23.10
C GLN A 262 8.47 -29.09 22.71
N VAL A 263 9.41 -28.79 21.83
CA VAL A 263 9.69 -27.41 21.39
C VAL A 263 8.52 -26.88 20.56
N THR A 264 7.92 -27.70 19.71
CA THR A 264 6.74 -27.31 18.93
C THR A 264 5.55 -26.98 19.84
N GLU A 265 5.30 -27.79 20.88
CA GLU A 265 4.20 -27.54 21.80
C GLU A 265 4.45 -26.32 22.70
N ASN A 266 5.68 -26.10 23.16
CA ASN A 266 6.03 -24.90 23.93
C ASN A 266 5.86 -23.64 23.08
N VAL A 267 6.38 -23.64 21.85
CA VAL A 267 6.21 -22.53 20.90
C VAL A 267 4.74 -22.27 20.61
N ARG A 268 3.92 -23.32 20.47
CA ARG A 268 2.47 -23.18 20.26
C ARG A 268 1.79 -22.47 21.43
N LYS A 269 2.15 -22.81 22.66
CA LYS A 269 1.63 -22.16 23.88
C LYS A 269 2.08 -20.72 24.01
N ASP A 270 3.35 -20.45 23.73
CA ASP A 270 3.92 -19.09 23.80
C ASP A 270 3.31 -18.18 22.71
N GLU A 271 3.11 -18.70 21.49
CA GLU A 271 2.40 -17.99 20.42
C GLU A 271 0.94 -17.70 20.81
N GLU A 272 0.26 -18.66 21.44
CA GLU A 272 -1.10 -18.45 21.95
C GLU A 272 -1.16 -17.38 23.03
N GLN A 273 -0.24 -17.38 23.98
CA GLN A 273 -0.14 -16.36 25.04
C GLN A 273 0.14 -14.96 24.47
N LEU A 274 1.01 -14.85 23.46
CA LEU A 274 1.29 -13.59 22.79
C LEU A 274 0.04 -13.03 22.10
N ILE A 275 -0.73 -13.89 21.43
CA ILE A 275 -1.97 -13.49 20.76
C ILE A 275 -3.06 -13.13 21.77
N GLU A 276 -3.15 -13.83 22.90
CA GLU A 276 -4.02 -13.45 24.01
C GLU A 276 -3.68 -12.06 24.56
N ASN A 277 -2.38 -11.74 24.69
CA ASN A 277 -1.94 -10.40 25.12
C ASN A 277 -2.39 -9.31 24.12
N VAL A 278 -2.37 -9.61 22.81
CA VAL A 278 -2.90 -8.71 21.78
C VAL A 278 -4.41 -8.51 21.99
N VAL A 279 -5.19 -9.58 22.18
CA VAL A 279 -6.64 -9.46 22.42
C VAL A 279 -6.94 -8.64 23.67
N GLU A 280 -6.23 -8.87 24.77
CA GLU A 280 -6.37 -8.09 26.00
C GLU A 280 -5.99 -6.61 25.81
N HIS A 281 -4.98 -6.32 24.99
CA HIS A 281 -4.64 -4.95 24.60
C HIS A 281 -5.79 -4.28 23.84
N LEU A 282 -6.38 -4.96 22.85
CA LEU A 282 -7.50 -4.45 22.06
C LEU A 282 -8.76 -4.21 22.90
N LYS A 283 -9.03 -5.10 23.87
CA LYS A 283 -10.11 -4.91 24.86
C LYS A 283 -9.87 -3.66 25.70
N LYS A 284 -8.65 -3.45 26.21
CA LYS A 284 -8.28 -2.24 26.99
C LYS A 284 -8.45 -0.94 26.19
N GLN A 285 -8.32 -0.99 24.88
CA GLN A 285 -8.56 0.13 23.98
C GLN A 285 -10.05 0.34 23.63
N ASN A 286 -10.97 -0.48 24.17
CA ASN A 286 -12.40 -0.49 23.85
C ASN A 286 -12.71 -0.74 22.37
N LEU A 287 -11.85 -1.49 21.67
CA LEU A 287 -12.05 -1.87 20.27
C LEU A 287 -12.83 -3.18 20.12
N VAL A 288 -12.88 -3.98 21.19
CA VAL A 288 -13.67 -5.20 21.28
C VAL A 288 -14.96 -4.89 22.02
N MET A 289 -16.08 -4.93 21.31
CA MET A 289 -17.42 -4.64 21.83
C MET A 289 -18.14 -5.88 22.34
N ASN A 290 -17.70 -7.08 21.92
CA ASN A 290 -18.29 -8.35 22.33
C ASN A 290 -17.34 -9.12 23.27
N GLU A 291 -17.69 -9.23 24.54
CA GLU A 291 -16.83 -9.92 25.53
C GLU A 291 -16.74 -11.44 25.30
N HIS A 292 -17.68 -12.02 24.54
CA HIS A 292 -17.72 -13.46 24.27
C HIS A 292 -17.01 -13.87 22.98
N CYS A 293 -16.33 -12.96 22.27
CA CYS A 293 -15.68 -13.24 20.99
C CYS A 293 -14.21 -13.69 21.11
N GLN A 294 -13.68 -13.88 22.33
CA GLN A 294 -12.24 -14.05 22.56
C GLN A 294 -11.63 -15.19 21.74
N ASN A 295 -12.26 -16.36 21.74
CA ASN A 295 -11.73 -17.53 21.04
C ASN A 295 -11.76 -17.33 19.52
N GLU A 296 -12.83 -16.77 18.99
CA GLU A 296 -12.95 -16.43 17.56
C GLU A 296 -11.96 -15.36 17.13
N LEU A 297 -11.74 -14.34 17.97
CA LEU A 297 -10.79 -13.27 17.69
C LEU A 297 -9.35 -13.80 17.72
N ILE A 298 -8.97 -14.62 18.71
CA ILE A 298 -7.67 -15.32 18.74
C ILE A 298 -7.47 -16.13 17.45
N SER A 299 -8.48 -16.90 17.05
CA SER A 299 -8.42 -17.73 15.83
C SER A 299 -8.26 -16.87 14.56
N ALA A 300 -8.97 -15.74 14.48
CA ALA A 300 -8.85 -14.79 13.37
C ALA A 300 -7.46 -14.15 13.30
N ILE A 301 -6.88 -13.75 14.43
CA ILE A 301 -5.53 -13.18 14.50
C ILE A 301 -4.47 -14.21 14.06
N LYS A 302 -4.61 -15.48 14.49
CA LYS A 302 -3.73 -16.58 14.04
C LYS A 302 -3.78 -16.76 12.53
N GLU A 303 -4.97 -16.81 11.94
CA GLU A 303 -5.14 -16.99 10.49
C GLU A 303 -4.68 -15.75 9.69
N LEU A 304 -4.90 -14.53 10.19
CA LEU A 304 -4.39 -13.30 9.58
C LEU A 304 -2.85 -13.27 9.56
N THR A 305 -2.23 -13.66 10.67
CA THR A 305 -0.77 -13.74 10.81
C THR A 305 -0.19 -14.75 9.83
N LYS A 306 -0.82 -15.92 9.71
CA LYS A 306 -0.45 -16.97 8.76
C LYS A 306 -0.60 -16.53 7.31
N TYR A 307 -1.66 -15.78 6.97
CA TYR A 307 -1.83 -15.19 5.64
C TYR A 307 -0.67 -14.24 5.30
N ASN A 308 -0.34 -13.32 6.22
CA ASN A 308 0.78 -12.40 6.05
C ASN A 308 2.13 -13.13 5.88
N GLN A 309 2.43 -14.11 6.75
CA GLN A 309 3.69 -14.88 6.70
C GLN A 309 3.85 -15.70 5.43
N LYS A 310 2.76 -16.13 4.81
CA LYS A 310 2.80 -16.82 3.52
C LYS A 310 3.01 -15.85 2.35
N GLY A 311 3.11 -14.55 2.61
CA GLY A 311 3.24 -13.52 1.60
C GLY A 311 1.90 -13.13 0.99
N GLY A 312 0.80 -13.26 1.71
CA GLY A 312 -0.44 -12.59 1.32
C GLY A 312 -0.34 -11.10 1.62
N SER A 313 -0.88 -10.24 0.76
CA SER A 313 -0.95 -8.80 1.02
C SER A 313 -2.38 -8.29 1.15
N ILE A 314 -2.53 -7.22 1.94
CA ILE A 314 -3.77 -6.49 2.17
C ILE A 314 -3.53 -5.02 1.83
N HIS A 315 -4.43 -4.44 1.04
CA HIS A 315 -4.42 -3.01 0.72
C HIS A 315 -5.84 -2.45 0.85
N CYS A 316 -6.01 -1.40 1.65
CA CYS A 316 -7.29 -0.78 1.98
C CYS A 316 -7.40 0.60 1.33
N ILE A 317 -8.55 0.85 0.69
CA ILE A 317 -8.93 2.10 0.03
C ILE A 317 -10.24 2.58 0.67
N SER A 318 -10.33 3.87 0.99
CA SER A 318 -11.50 4.44 1.64
C SER A 318 -11.79 5.86 1.15
N THR A 319 -12.93 6.44 1.54
CA THR A 319 -13.23 7.85 1.28
C THR A 319 -12.35 8.77 2.11
N ASN A 320 -12.30 10.06 1.77
CA ASN A 320 -11.44 11.06 2.46
C ASN A 320 -11.68 11.12 3.97
N LYS A 321 -12.90 10.82 4.39
CA LYS A 321 -13.30 10.80 5.80
C LYS A 321 -12.58 9.71 6.61
N ASN A 322 -12.26 8.59 5.97
CA ASN A 322 -11.64 7.42 6.60
C ASN A 322 -10.20 7.18 6.15
N ARG A 323 -9.64 8.11 5.36
CA ARG A 323 -8.30 8.01 4.75
C ARG A 323 -7.22 7.67 5.76
N THR A 324 -7.21 8.33 6.92
CA THR A 324 -6.23 8.07 7.99
C THR A 324 -6.27 6.62 8.49
N THR A 325 -7.47 6.03 8.59
CA THR A 325 -7.63 4.64 9.01
C THR A 325 -7.14 3.68 7.93
N SER A 326 -7.49 3.91 6.65
CA SER A 326 -6.99 3.05 5.56
C SER A 326 -5.47 3.15 5.38
N GLU A 327 -4.90 4.35 5.49
CA GLU A 327 -3.44 4.56 5.40
C GLU A 327 -2.71 3.91 6.58
N ALA A 328 -3.27 3.98 7.79
CA ALA A 328 -2.72 3.30 8.96
C ALA A 328 -2.75 1.77 8.80
N LEU A 329 -3.85 1.19 8.28
CA LEU A 329 -3.92 -0.24 7.98
C LEU A 329 -2.81 -0.66 7.01
N ASN A 330 -2.70 0.07 5.89
CA ASN A 330 -1.72 -0.23 4.85
C ASN A 330 -0.29 -0.15 5.39
N SER A 331 0.00 0.89 6.19
CA SER A 331 1.32 1.05 6.81
C SER A 331 1.63 -0.05 7.82
N ASN A 332 0.69 -0.38 8.71
CA ASN A 332 0.89 -1.40 9.74
C ASN A 332 1.05 -2.79 9.14
N PHE A 333 0.25 -3.12 8.11
CA PHE A 333 0.40 -4.38 7.39
C PHE A 333 1.79 -4.49 6.74
N LYS A 334 2.21 -3.42 6.04
CA LYS A 334 3.54 -3.38 5.43
C LYS A 334 4.66 -3.50 6.47
N GLN A 335 4.57 -2.82 7.60
CA GLN A 335 5.56 -2.95 8.68
C GLN A 335 5.65 -4.39 9.22
N LEU A 336 4.50 -5.06 9.38
CA LEU A 336 4.47 -6.46 9.80
C LEU A 336 5.11 -7.38 8.75
N GLN A 337 4.86 -7.11 7.46
CA GLN A 337 5.48 -7.82 6.35
C GLN A 337 6.99 -7.59 6.29
N ASP A 338 7.45 -6.34 6.33
CA ASP A 338 8.87 -5.98 6.29
C ASP A 338 9.65 -6.63 7.45
N LYS A 339 9.09 -6.64 8.67
CA LYS A 339 9.70 -7.32 9.83
C LYS A 339 9.76 -8.84 9.66
N SER A 340 8.80 -9.43 8.94
CA SER A 340 8.82 -10.86 8.63
C SER A 340 9.81 -11.21 7.50
N GLU A 341 10.06 -10.28 6.57
CA GLU A 341 10.96 -10.48 5.42
C GLU A 341 12.44 -10.17 5.74
N LEU A 342 12.73 -9.14 6.56
CA LEU A 342 14.09 -8.72 6.93
C LEU A 342 14.93 -9.87 7.52
N LYS A 343 14.32 -10.76 8.31
CA LYS A 343 15.03 -11.91 8.90
C LYS A 343 15.26 -13.07 7.92
N LEU A 344 14.43 -13.25 6.89
CA LEU A 344 14.68 -14.25 5.84
C LEU A 344 15.94 -13.95 5.02
N ILE A 345 16.41 -12.69 5.05
CA ILE A 345 17.62 -12.24 4.37
C ILE A 345 18.84 -12.38 5.29
N GLU A 346 18.74 -12.03 6.58
CA GLU A 346 19.80 -12.26 7.58
C GLU A 346 20.14 -13.77 7.67
N ASP A 347 19.14 -14.65 7.67
CA ASP A 347 19.32 -16.11 7.69
C ASP A 347 20.08 -16.66 6.47
N LYS A 348 20.02 -15.98 5.31
CA LYS A 348 20.77 -16.38 4.11
C LYS A 348 22.22 -15.93 4.15
N GLN A 349 22.53 -14.89 4.91
CA GLN A 349 23.90 -14.40 5.07
C GLN A 349 24.66 -15.25 6.09
N ASP A 350 24.02 -15.67 7.18
CA ASP A 350 24.64 -16.51 8.22
C ASP A 350 24.86 -17.99 7.79
N LEU A 351 24.29 -18.41 6.66
CA LEU A 351 24.53 -19.73 6.04
C LEU A 351 25.57 -19.69 4.91
N ALA A 352 26.09 -18.51 4.57
CA ALA A 352 27.06 -18.30 3.49
C ALA A 352 28.48 -18.02 3.99
N ASP A 353 28.67 -17.90 5.31
CA ASP A 353 29.96 -17.89 6.03
C ASP A 353 30.18 -19.24 6.76
#